data_AF-U9TTE1-F1
#
_entry.id   AF-U9TTE1-F1
#
_cell.length_a   1.000
_cell.length_b   1.000
_cell.length_c   1.000
_cell.angle_alpha   90.00
_cell.angle_beta   90.00
_cell.angle_gamma   90.00
#
_symmetry.space_group_name_H-M   'P 1'
#
loop_
_entity.id
_entity.type
_entity.pdbx_description
1 polymer ?
#
loop_
_entity_poly.entity_id
_entity_poly.type
_entity_poly.pdbx_seq_one_letter_code
_entity_poly.pdbx_strand_id
1 'polypeptide(L)'
;MLYKARQTNTSNILKIIFNFAQIVRSEANLGLYMTSKKATYTQCDALLRTIIVGNIITRLSLSAFLIWRLRQIRNVHNFGSDKWISIILFSIKIALSIPYFIFQRASTEYVPDVDLVGCFVDSFTPIPYGASGIAVEFLIDIFIPFRLVQILINANKNAAQVSTNIKSKRSLFTAVMYWNFLRLFVSFVFHSLAVLDMIYVLPEKLQVK
;
A
#
# COMPACT_ATOMS: atom_id res chain seq x y z
N MET A 1 -15.16 13.38 -29.85
CA MET A 1 -15.81 12.55 -28.80
C MET A 1 -15.35 13.02 -27.43
N LEU A 2 -16.25 13.66 -26.67
CA LEU A 2 -16.01 14.24 -25.36
C LEU A 2 -15.53 13.19 -24.36
N TYR A 3 -14.31 13.37 -23.82
CA TYR A 3 -13.85 12.72 -22.60
C TYR A 3 -14.70 13.25 -21.45
N LYS A 4 -15.84 12.58 -21.18
CA LYS A 4 -16.70 12.92 -20.05
C LYS A 4 -15.91 12.66 -18.77
N ALA A 5 -15.31 13.71 -18.22
CA ALA A 5 -14.68 13.75 -16.90
C ALA A 5 -15.74 13.37 -15.85
N ARG A 6 -15.91 12.07 -15.60
CA ARG A 6 -16.95 11.52 -14.73
C ARG A 6 -16.33 11.21 -13.36
N GLN A 7 -16.73 11.99 -12.36
CA GLN A 7 -16.42 11.88 -10.92
C GLN A 7 -14.94 12.06 -10.52
N THR A 8 -14.44 13.30 -10.60
CA THR A 8 -13.18 13.72 -9.96
C THR A 8 -13.28 13.78 -8.43
N ASN A 9 -14.48 13.97 -7.86
CA ASN A 9 -14.68 14.15 -6.41
C ASN A 9 -14.14 12.98 -5.58
N THR A 10 -14.47 11.74 -5.93
CA THR A 10 -13.99 10.55 -5.20
C THR A 10 -12.47 10.38 -5.28
N SER A 11 -11.89 10.66 -6.46
CA SER A 11 -10.45 10.62 -6.68
C SER A 11 -9.72 11.67 -5.83
N ASN A 12 -10.29 12.88 -5.73
CA ASN A 12 -9.75 13.95 -4.90
C ASN A 12 -9.86 13.62 -3.41
N ILE A 13 -10.99 13.08 -2.95
CA ILE A 13 -11.17 12.63 -1.56
C ILE A 13 -10.11 11.56 -1.20
N LEU A 14 -9.90 10.57 -2.07
CA LEU A 14 -8.90 9.52 -1.83
C LEU A 14 -7.47 10.08 -1.76
N LYS A 15 -7.14 11.10 -2.56
CA LYS A 15 -5.84 11.79 -2.47
C LYS A 15 -5.69 12.57 -1.17
N ILE A 16 -6.75 13.24 -0.71
CA ILE A 16 -6.74 13.95 0.58
C ILE A 16 -6.50 12.96 1.72
N ILE A 17 -7.23 11.84 1.74
CA ILE A 17 -7.06 10.78 2.75
C ILE A 17 -5.62 10.23 2.71
N PHE A 18 -5.10 9.94 1.52
CA PHE A 18 -3.72 9.46 1.35
C PHE A 18 -2.69 10.45 1.90
N ASN A 19 -2.80 11.73 1.53
CA ASN A 19 -1.88 12.77 1.98
C ASN A 19 -1.96 12.99 3.49
N PHE A 20 -3.18 13.04 4.04
CA PHE A 20 -3.38 13.20 5.48
C PHE A 20 -2.78 12.03 6.26
N ALA A 21 -3.01 10.79 5.82
CA ALA A 21 -2.44 9.61 6.45
C ALA A 21 -0.90 9.60 6.41
N GLN A 22 -0.31 10.09 5.32
CA GLN A 22 1.15 10.25 5.21
C GLN A 22 1.69 11.29 6.18
N ILE A 23 1.02 12.43 6.33
CA ILE A 23 1.41 13.48 7.29
C ILE A 23 1.37 12.91 8.71
N VAL A 24 0.24 12.33 9.12
CA VAL A 24 0.06 11.73 10.45
C VAL A 24 1.15 10.68 10.73
N ARG A 25 1.46 9.83 9.75
CA ARG A 25 2.51 8.83 9.88
C ARG A 25 3.89 9.47 10.05
N SER A 26 4.23 10.47 9.23
CA SER A 26 5.54 11.13 9.30
C SER A 26 5.72 11.89 10.61
N GLU A 27 4.69 12.57 11.09
CA GLU A 27 4.71 13.27 12.38
C GLU A 27 4.91 12.29 13.54
N ALA A 28 4.19 11.16 13.55
CA ALA A 28 4.35 10.16 14.60
C ALA A 28 5.72 9.46 14.55
N ASN A 29 6.27 9.20 13.36
CA ASN A 29 7.64 8.71 13.21
C ASN A 29 8.66 9.72 13.75
N LEU A 30 8.50 11.01 13.44
CA LEU A 30 9.36 12.06 13.97
C LEU A 30 9.24 12.16 15.50
N GLY A 31 8.03 11.98 16.05
CA GLY A 31 7.79 11.87 17.48
C GLY A 31 8.55 10.72 18.15
N LEU A 32 8.64 9.56 17.49
CA LEU A 32 9.48 8.44 17.97
C LEU A 32 10.98 8.73 17.88
N TYR A 33 11.44 9.49 16.89
CA TYR A 33 12.85 9.89 16.85
C TYR A 33 13.20 10.92 17.93
N MET A 34 12.24 11.72 18.37
CA MET A 34 12.42 12.75 19.39
C MET A 34 12.01 12.31 20.81
N THR A 35 11.61 11.05 21.03
CA THR A 35 11.25 10.58 22.36
C THR A 35 12.41 10.74 23.35
N SER A 36 12.11 11.24 24.54
CA SER A 36 13.12 11.50 25.58
C SER A 36 13.78 10.20 26.06
N LYS A 37 14.95 10.31 26.71
CA LYS A 37 15.67 9.18 27.34
C LYS A 37 14.81 8.29 28.25
N LYS A 38 13.69 8.83 28.78
CA LYS A 38 12.70 8.10 29.58
C LYS A 38 11.32 8.21 28.94
N ALA A 39 11.11 7.56 27.80
CA ALA A 39 9.80 7.47 27.18
C ALA A 39 8.85 6.61 28.04
N THR A 40 7.62 7.07 28.26
CA THR A 40 6.62 6.23 28.94
C THR A 40 6.04 5.22 27.95
N TYR A 41 5.67 4.04 28.44
CA TYR A 41 4.96 3.02 27.65
C TYR A 41 3.76 3.59 26.89
N THR A 42 2.99 4.48 27.52
CA THR A 42 1.82 5.13 26.93
C THR A 42 2.15 6.03 25.74
N GLN A 43 3.28 6.75 25.78
CA GLN A 43 3.75 7.57 24.66
C GLN A 43 4.20 6.70 23.50
N CYS A 44 4.96 5.64 23.79
CA CYS A 44 5.40 4.66 22.79
C CYS A 44 4.22 3.98 22.09
N ASP A 45 3.26 3.44 22.86
CA ASP A 45 2.09 2.76 22.31
C ASP A 45 1.23 3.70 21.45
N ALA A 46 1.01 4.95 21.90
CA ALA A 46 0.25 5.93 21.14
C ALA A 46 0.94 6.30 19.81
N LEU A 47 2.25 6.53 19.81
CA LEU A 47 3.00 6.88 18.60
C LEU A 47 3.07 5.70 17.63
N LEU A 48 3.40 4.50 18.11
CA LEU A 48 3.46 3.29 17.30
C LEU A 48 2.11 2.95 16.69
N ARG A 49 1.02 2.99 17.46
CA ARG A 49 -0.34 2.78 16.94
C ARG A 49 -0.70 3.82 15.88
N THR A 50 -0.36 5.09 16.09
CA THR A 50 -0.57 6.15 15.10
C THR A 50 0.16 5.84 13.79
N ILE A 51 1.41 5.39 13.85
CA ILE A 51 2.20 5.01 12.67
C ILE A 51 1.57 3.81 11.94
N ILE A 52 1.17 2.78 12.68
CA ILE A 52 0.53 1.58 12.15
C ILE A 52 -0.77 1.95 11.43
N VAL A 53 -1.65 2.72 12.08
CA VAL A 53 -2.91 3.19 11.50
C VAL A 53 -2.65 4.04 10.26
N GLY A 54 -1.69 4.97 10.32
CA GLY A 54 -1.29 5.80 9.18
C GLY A 54 -0.80 4.96 8.00
N ASN A 55 -0.01 3.91 8.25
CA ASN A 55 0.43 2.95 7.24
C ASN A 55 -0.76 2.21 6.60
N ILE A 56 -1.68 1.66 7.41
CA ILE A 56 -2.86 0.94 6.92
C ILE A 56 -3.73 1.87 6.05
N ILE A 57 -4.04 3.08 6.53
CA ILE A 57 -4.87 4.05 5.80
C ILE A 57 -4.19 4.47 4.48
N THR A 58 -2.89 4.74 4.50
CA THR A 58 -2.11 5.09 3.30
C THR A 58 -2.19 3.97 2.26
N ARG A 59 -2.02 2.71 2.69
CA ARG A 59 -2.04 1.55 1.78
C ARG A 59 -3.44 1.24 1.26
N LEU A 60 -4.48 1.36 2.08
CA LEU A 60 -5.87 1.18 1.67
C LEU A 60 -6.33 2.28 0.70
N SER A 61 -6.06 3.54 1.01
CA SER A 61 -6.43 4.68 0.15
C SER A 61 -5.75 4.60 -1.21
N LEU A 62 -4.47 4.18 -1.26
CA LEU A 62 -3.75 3.97 -2.52
C LEU A 62 -4.36 2.83 -3.37
N SER A 63 -4.69 1.68 -2.75
CA SER A 63 -5.37 0.58 -3.45
C SER A 63 -6.75 0.99 -3.95
N ALA A 64 -7.53 1.70 -3.12
CA ALA A 64 -8.85 2.22 -3.48
C ALA A 64 -8.78 3.21 -4.65
N PHE A 65 -7.78 4.11 -4.64
CA PHE A 65 -7.54 5.06 -5.72
C PHE A 65 -7.26 4.36 -7.06
N LEU A 66 -6.42 3.32 -7.03
CA LEU A 66 -6.12 2.53 -8.22
C LEU A 66 -7.34 1.81 -8.77
N ILE A 67 -8.09 1.12 -7.92
CA ILE A 67 -9.32 0.42 -8.29
C ILE A 67 -10.34 1.42 -8.86
N TRP A 68 -10.48 2.58 -8.22
CA TRP A 68 -11.36 3.64 -8.69
C TRP A 68 -10.97 4.14 -10.08
N ARG A 69 -9.67 4.36 -10.32
CA ARG A 69 -9.16 4.77 -11.63
C ARG A 69 -9.42 3.71 -12.70
N LEU A 70 -9.25 2.42 -12.37
CA LEU A 70 -9.58 1.32 -13.28
C LEU A 70 -11.07 1.34 -13.65
N ARG A 71 -11.95 1.57 -12.67
CA ARG A 71 -13.41 1.65 -12.88
C ARG A 71 -13.85 2.85 -13.74
N GLN A 72 -13.13 3.98 -13.68
CA GLN A 72 -13.44 5.15 -14.50
C GLN A 72 -13.24 4.90 -16.00
N ILE A 73 -12.42 3.92 -16.38
CA ILE A 73 -12.18 3.57 -17.77
C ILE A 73 -13.36 2.71 -18.24
N ARG A 74 -14.49 3.35 -18.56
CA ARG A 74 -15.82 2.77 -18.82
C ARG A 74 -15.92 1.83 -20.04
N ASN A 75 -14.82 1.50 -20.73
CA ASN A 75 -14.81 0.84 -22.04
C ASN A 75 -14.11 -0.54 -22.07
N VAL A 76 -14.10 -1.26 -20.94
CA VAL A 76 -13.43 -2.57 -20.86
C VAL A 76 -14.39 -3.71 -21.15
N HIS A 77 -14.05 -4.56 -22.12
CA HIS A 77 -14.65 -5.87 -22.33
C HIS A 77 -14.45 -6.70 -21.05
N ASN A 78 -15.53 -7.23 -20.42
CA ASN A 78 -15.56 -7.85 -19.08
C ASN A 78 -15.65 -6.93 -17.85
N PHE A 79 -16.19 -5.72 -17.98
CA PHE A 79 -16.44 -4.78 -16.86
C PHE A 79 -17.12 -5.41 -15.62
N GLY A 80 -18.01 -6.39 -15.81
CA GLY A 80 -18.68 -7.08 -14.72
C GLY A 80 -17.73 -7.90 -13.85
N SER A 81 -16.88 -8.73 -14.46
CA SER A 81 -15.94 -9.60 -13.75
C SER A 81 -14.82 -8.80 -13.06
N ASP A 82 -14.22 -7.83 -13.74
CA ASP A 82 -13.15 -7.01 -13.17
C ASP A 82 -13.63 -6.18 -11.97
N LYS A 83 -14.90 -5.75 -11.97
CA LYS A 83 -15.53 -5.07 -10.83
C LYS A 83 -15.61 -6.00 -9.61
N TRP A 84 -16.10 -7.22 -9.79
CA TRP A 84 -16.23 -8.18 -8.70
C TRP A 84 -14.87 -8.62 -8.15
N ILE A 85 -13.90 -8.91 -9.03
CA ILE A 85 -12.53 -9.25 -8.63
C ILE A 85 -11.92 -8.12 -7.79
N SER A 86 -12.05 -6.87 -8.24
CA SER A 86 -11.51 -5.71 -7.51
C SER A 86 -12.17 -5.52 -6.13
N ILE A 87 -13.49 -5.73 -6.03
CA ILE A 87 -14.21 -5.64 -4.76
C ILE A 87 -13.77 -6.76 -3.81
N ILE A 88 -13.68 -8.00 -4.30
CA ILE A 88 -13.28 -9.16 -3.50
C ILE A 88 -11.85 -8.97 -2.98
N LEU A 89 -10.89 -8.60 -3.84
CA LEU A 89 -9.50 -8.36 -3.44
C LEU A 89 -9.39 -7.24 -2.39
N PHE A 90 -10.14 -6.15 -2.58
CA PHE A 90 -10.13 -5.03 -1.62
C PHE A 90 -10.76 -5.40 -0.27
N SER A 91 -11.86 -6.17 -0.28
CA SER A 91 -12.49 -6.67 0.94
C SER A 91 -11.58 -7.62 1.71
N ILE A 92 -10.89 -8.55 1.03
CA ILE A 92 -9.90 -9.44 1.65
C ILE A 92 -8.77 -8.62 2.28
N LYS A 93 -8.27 -7.59 1.58
CA LYS A 93 -7.24 -6.70 2.13
C LYS A 93 -7.68 -6.04 3.44
N ILE A 94 -8.91 -5.51 3.50
CA ILE A 94 -9.46 -4.93 4.73
C ILE A 94 -9.57 -5.99 5.83
N ALA A 95 -10.11 -7.16 5.50
CA ALA A 95 -10.30 -8.26 6.44
C ALA A 95 -8.97 -8.74 7.04
N LEU A 96 -7.86 -8.70 6.29
CA LEU A 96 -6.53 -9.05 6.80
C LEU A 96 -5.87 -7.90 7.59
N SER A 97 -6.19 -6.65 7.25
CA SER A 97 -5.63 -5.47 7.93
C SER A 97 -6.16 -5.31 9.37
N ILE A 98 -7.39 -5.77 9.64
CA ILE A 98 -8.03 -5.67 10.96
C ILE A 98 -7.32 -6.56 12.01
N PRO A 99 -7.13 -7.87 11.79
CA PRO A 99 -6.35 -8.71 12.70
C PRO A 99 -4.92 -8.22 12.86
N TYR A 100 -4.28 -7.78 11.77
CA TYR A 100 -2.93 -7.22 11.82
C TYR A 100 -2.84 -6.06 12.83
N PHE A 101 -3.80 -5.13 12.81
CA PHE A 101 -3.85 -4.04 13.78
C PHE A 101 -4.13 -4.50 15.22
N ILE A 102 -5.02 -5.48 15.42
CA ILE A 102 -5.43 -5.94 16.75
C ILE A 102 -4.30 -6.70 17.46
N PHE A 103 -3.57 -7.54 16.73
CA PHE A 103 -2.51 -8.38 17.29
C PHE A 103 -1.18 -7.66 17.49
N GLN A 104 -1.03 -6.46 16.93
CA GLN A 104 0.19 -5.67 17.08
C GLN A 104 0.23 -5.03 18.47
N ARG A 105 1.30 -5.30 19.23
CA ARG A 105 1.53 -4.73 20.57
C ARG A 105 2.78 -3.86 20.56
N ALA A 106 2.77 -2.78 21.33
CA ALA A 106 3.96 -2.00 21.59
C ALA A 106 4.68 -2.56 22.83
N SER A 107 6.00 -2.51 22.82
CA SER A 107 6.87 -2.82 23.94
C SER A 107 7.90 -1.71 24.11
N THR A 108 8.48 -1.62 25.30
CA THR A 108 9.57 -0.68 25.60
C THR A 108 10.77 -1.49 26.05
N GLU A 109 11.90 -1.31 25.38
CA GLU A 109 13.15 -1.98 25.73
C GLU A 109 14.18 -0.94 26.16
N TYR A 110 14.86 -1.20 27.27
CA TYR A 110 15.94 -0.34 27.75
C TYR A 110 17.24 -0.73 27.06
N VAL A 111 17.81 0.19 26.29
CA VAL A 111 19.09 0.00 25.60
C VAL A 111 20.19 0.60 26.49
N PRO A 112 21.01 -0.24 27.15
CA PRO A 112 21.98 0.22 28.16
C PRO A 112 23.13 1.02 27.55
N ASP A 113 23.49 0.77 26.28
CA ASP A 113 24.63 1.42 25.61
C ASP A 113 24.46 2.94 25.41
N VAL A 114 23.21 3.40 25.35
CA VAL A 114 22.85 4.81 25.09
C VAL A 114 21.97 5.42 26.18
N ASP A 115 21.74 4.69 27.27
CA ASP A 115 20.84 5.05 28.38
C ASP A 115 19.48 5.59 27.86
N LEU A 116 18.84 4.79 27.02
CA LEU A 116 17.60 5.15 26.32
C LEU A 116 16.58 4.03 26.38
N VAL A 117 15.33 4.37 26.73
CA VAL A 117 14.19 3.47 26.55
C VAL A 117 13.68 3.61 25.11
N GLY A 118 13.93 2.59 24.28
CA GLY A 118 13.44 2.51 22.91
C GLY A 118 12.01 1.97 22.85
N CYS A 119 11.22 2.46 21.91
CA CYS A 119 9.88 1.96 21.61
C CYS A 119 9.97 0.90 20.50
N PHE A 120 9.53 -0.32 20.78
CA PHE A 120 9.54 -1.43 19.82
C PHE A 120 8.13 -1.96 19.60
N VAL A 121 7.92 -2.63 18.46
CA VAL A 121 6.68 -3.35 18.20
C VAL A 121 6.94 -4.82 18.47
N ASP A 122 6.24 -5.38 19.45
CA ASP A 122 6.17 -6.81 19.64
C ASP A 122 5.40 -7.41 18.45
N SER A 123 6.15 -7.99 17.52
CA SER A 123 5.66 -8.67 16.32
C SER A 123 5.01 -10.01 16.67
N PHE A 124 3.95 -9.98 17.49
CA PHE A 124 3.08 -11.13 17.74
C PHE A 124 1.98 -11.25 16.67
N THR A 125 2.32 -10.97 15.42
CA THR A 125 1.42 -11.31 14.31
C THR A 125 1.64 -12.78 13.95
N PRO A 126 0.62 -13.64 14.03
CA PRO A 126 0.78 -15.01 13.55
C PRO A 126 1.21 -14.97 12.09
N ILE A 127 2.30 -15.67 11.76
CA ILE A 127 2.90 -15.80 10.43
C ILE A 127 1.85 -15.90 9.30
N PRO A 128 0.75 -16.68 9.42
CA PRO A 128 -0.25 -16.76 8.34
C PRO A 128 -0.92 -15.42 8.00
N TYR A 129 -1.18 -14.53 8.96
CA TYR A 129 -1.83 -13.23 8.70
C TYR A 129 -0.87 -12.23 8.04
N GLY A 130 0.39 -12.22 8.46
CA GLY A 130 1.43 -11.40 7.83
C GLY A 130 1.68 -11.82 6.38
N ALA A 131 1.93 -13.11 6.16
CA ALA A 131 2.21 -13.66 4.84
C ALA A 131 1.01 -13.54 3.87
N SER A 132 -0.21 -13.82 4.33
CA SER A 132 -1.42 -13.66 3.50
C SER A 132 -1.73 -12.21 3.17
N GLY A 133 -1.47 -11.27 4.09
CA GLY A 133 -1.57 -9.84 3.84
C GLY A 133 -0.64 -9.39 2.72
N ILE A 134 0.64 -9.77 2.82
CA ILE A 134 1.66 -9.49 1.79
C ILE A 134 1.25 -10.07 0.43
N ALA A 135 0.79 -11.33 0.41
CA ALA A 135 0.37 -11.99 -0.82
C ALA A 135 -0.80 -11.26 -1.51
N VAL A 136 -1.82 -10.85 -0.76
CA VAL A 136 -2.98 -10.11 -1.30
C VAL A 136 -2.56 -8.74 -1.83
N GLU A 137 -1.62 -8.08 -1.16
CA GLU A 137 -1.10 -6.78 -1.62
C GLU A 137 -0.33 -6.90 -2.94
N PHE A 138 0.49 -7.94 -3.08
CA PHE A 138 1.11 -8.27 -4.37
C PHE A 138 0.09 -8.56 -5.46
N LEU A 139 -0.94 -9.35 -5.17
CA LEU A 139 -1.99 -9.66 -6.14
C LEU A 139 -2.69 -8.38 -6.63
N ILE A 140 -2.99 -7.44 -5.74
CA ILE A 140 -3.60 -6.15 -6.12
C ILE A 140 -2.62 -5.29 -6.92
N ASP A 141 -1.37 -5.20 -6.48
CA ASP A 141 -0.34 -4.38 -7.15
C ASP A 141 0.06 -4.95 -8.52
N ILE A 142 -0.11 -6.25 -8.79
CA ILE A 142 0.07 -6.84 -10.13
C ILE A 142 -1.21 -6.70 -10.97
N PHE A 143 -2.37 -7.04 -10.40
CA PHE A 143 -3.64 -7.11 -11.13
C PHE A 143 -4.05 -5.75 -11.71
N ILE A 144 -4.02 -4.68 -10.90
CA ILE A 144 -4.51 -3.37 -11.34
C ILE A 144 -3.64 -2.80 -12.49
N PRO A 145 -2.30 -2.77 -12.39
CA PRO A 145 -1.46 -2.31 -13.48
C PRO A 145 -1.53 -3.18 -14.73
N PHE A 146 -1.56 -4.50 -14.58
CA PHE A 146 -1.69 -5.41 -15.70
C PHE A 146 -2.95 -5.11 -16.51
N ARG A 147 -4.10 -4.99 -15.84
CA ARG A 147 -5.36 -4.60 -16.50
C ARG A 147 -5.28 -3.22 -17.12
N LEU A 148 -4.69 -2.25 -16.41
CA LEU A 148 -4.54 -0.90 -16.94
C LEU A 148 -3.71 -0.88 -18.25
N VAL A 149 -2.61 -1.63 -18.29
CA VAL A 149 -1.76 -1.77 -19.49
C VAL A 149 -2.53 -2.43 -20.63
N GLN A 150 -3.26 -3.52 -20.38
CA GLN A 150 -4.07 -4.18 -21.41
C GLN A 150 -5.09 -3.22 -22.04
N ILE A 151 -5.80 -2.45 -21.20
CA ILE A 151 -6.79 -1.46 -21.65
C ILE A 151 -6.12 -0.39 -22.50
N LEU A 152 -4.96 0.08 -22.05
CA LEU A 152 -4.21 1.10 -22.78
C LEU A 152 -3.77 0.54 -24.14
N ILE A 153 -3.15 -0.64 -24.20
CA ILE A 153 -2.67 -1.26 -25.46
C ILE A 153 -3.82 -1.37 -26.48
N ASN A 154 -4.99 -1.85 -26.03
CA ASN A 154 -6.16 -1.97 -26.89
C ASN A 154 -6.66 -0.61 -27.38
N ALA A 155 -6.70 0.41 -26.50
CA ALA A 155 -7.05 1.77 -26.91
C ALA A 155 -6.04 2.35 -27.92
N ASN A 156 -4.75 2.03 -27.79
CA ASN A 156 -3.73 2.46 -28.73
C ASN A 156 -3.85 1.78 -30.10
N LYS A 157 -4.13 0.46 -30.14
CA LYS A 157 -4.39 -0.26 -31.40
C LYS A 157 -5.57 0.36 -32.15
N ASN A 158 -6.64 0.70 -31.45
CA ASN A 158 -7.83 1.34 -32.03
C ASN A 158 -7.55 2.78 -32.46
N ALA A 159 -6.71 3.53 -31.76
CA ALA A 159 -6.33 4.89 -32.13
C ALA A 159 -5.34 4.95 -33.31
N ALA A 160 -4.43 3.97 -33.41
CA ALA A 160 -3.49 3.83 -34.53
C ALA A 160 -4.22 3.54 -35.85
N GLN A 161 -5.40 2.91 -35.80
CA GLN A 161 -6.27 2.75 -36.97
C GLN A 161 -6.96 4.06 -37.42
N VAL A 162 -7.02 5.10 -36.57
CA VAL A 162 -7.89 6.27 -36.80
C VAL A 162 -7.14 7.62 -36.85
N SER A 163 -5.87 7.75 -36.42
CA SER A 163 -5.20 9.06 -36.46
C SER A 163 -3.69 9.03 -36.73
N THR A 164 -3.21 9.99 -37.53
CA THR A 164 -1.81 10.24 -37.90
C THR A 164 -0.98 10.99 -36.83
N ASN A 165 -1.59 11.44 -35.72
CA ASN A 165 -0.92 12.26 -34.69
C ASN A 165 -0.45 11.42 -33.47
N ILE A 166 0.36 10.38 -33.74
CA ILE A 166 0.67 9.27 -32.82
C ILE A 166 1.80 9.60 -31.82
N LYS A 167 2.68 10.57 -32.14
CA LYS A 167 3.94 10.79 -31.39
C LYS A 167 3.74 11.22 -29.93
N SER A 168 2.78 12.13 -29.66
CA SER A 168 2.51 12.66 -28.31
C SER A 168 1.75 11.65 -27.41
N LYS A 169 0.77 10.94 -27.96
CA LYS A 169 -0.01 9.93 -27.20
C LYS A 169 0.84 8.72 -26.78
N ARG A 170 1.87 8.37 -27.56
CA ARG A 170 2.81 7.28 -27.26
C ARG A 170 3.71 7.58 -26.05
N SER A 171 4.11 8.83 -25.82
CA SER A 171 4.98 9.17 -24.67
C SER A 171 4.23 9.09 -23.33
N LEU A 172 2.98 9.58 -23.27
CA LEU A 172 2.12 9.46 -22.10
C LEU A 172 1.81 7.99 -21.76
N PHE A 173 1.66 7.15 -22.80
CA PHE A 173 1.48 5.72 -22.64
C PHE A 173 2.69 5.06 -21.97
N THR A 174 3.87 5.34 -22.52
CA THR A 174 5.14 4.81 -22.02
C THR A 174 5.39 5.30 -20.59
N ALA A 175 5.11 6.56 -20.29
CA ALA A 175 5.22 7.12 -18.93
C ALA A 175 4.27 6.43 -17.93
N VAL A 176 3.02 6.15 -18.31
CA VAL A 176 2.09 5.39 -17.46
C VAL A 176 2.58 3.98 -17.23
N MET A 177 3.14 3.31 -18.23
CA MET A 177 3.74 1.98 -18.04
C MET A 177 4.95 2.02 -17.10
N TYR A 178 5.91 2.92 -17.32
CA TYR A 178 7.07 3.06 -16.45
C TYR A 178 6.69 3.38 -15.00
N TRP A 179 5.69 4.25 -14.78
CA TRP A 179 5.20 4.55 -13.45
C TRP A 179 4.60 3.33 -12.75
N ASN A 180 3.87 2.49 -13.49
CA ASN A 180 3.31 1.26 -12.96
C ASN A 180 4.38 0.21 -12.65
N PHE A 181 5.40 0.05 -13.51
CA PHE A 181 6.55 -0.81 -13.24
C PHE A 181 7.37 -0.33 -12.05
N LEU A 182 7.62 0.98 -11.95
CA LEU A 182 8.31 1.58 -10.82
C LEU A 182 7.56 1.30 -9.51
N ARG A 183 6.24 1.47 -9.51
CA ARG A 183 5.41 1.14 -8.36
C ARG A 183 5.51 -0.34 -7.98
N LEU A 184 5.45 -1.23 -8.96
CA LEU A 184 5.56 -2.67 -8.74
C LEU A 184 6.93 -3.03 -8.13
N PHE A 185 8.00 -2.43 -8.66
CA PHE A 185 9.36 -2.61 -8.18
C PHE A 185 9.51 -2.11 -6.74
N VAL A 186 9.01 -0.92 -6.43
CA VAL A 186 9.04 -0.38 -5.06
C VAL A 186 8.23 -1.28 -4.11
N SER A 187 7.03 -1.71 -4.52
CA SER A 187 6.23 -2.65 -3.73
C SER A 187 6.97 -3.97 -3.50
N PHE A 188 7.62 -4.52 -4.54
CA PHE A 188 8.41 -5.73 -4.45
C PHE A 188 9.56 -5.59 -3.45
N VAL A 189 10.32 -4.49 -3.49
CA VAL A 189 11.41 -4.22 -2.54
C VAL A 189 10.89 -4.11 -1.10
N PHE A 190 9.78 -3.39 -0.87
CA PHE A 190 9.23 -3.25 0.47
C PHE A 190 8.75 -4.59 1.06
N HIS A 191 8.08 -5.40 0.26
CA HIS A 191 7.60 -6.70 0.73
C HIS A 191 8.73 -7.73 0.84
N SER A 192 9.76 -7.69 -0.02
CA SER A 192 10.92 -8.58 0.13
C SER A 192 11.71 -8.26 1.39
N LEU A 193 11.86 -6.98 1.76
CA LEU A 193 12.42 -6.58 3.06
C LEU A 193 11.58 -7.11 4.23
N ALA A 194 10.25 -7.03 4.16
CA ALA A 194 9.37 -7.56 5.21
C ALA A 194 9.45 -9.09 5.34
N VAL A 195 9.60 -9.81 4.23
CA VAL A 195 9.80 -11.27 4.23
C VAL A 195 11.17 -11.63 4.82
N LEU A 196 12.22 -10.88 4.48
CA LEU A 196 13.55 -11.07 5.08
C LEU A 196 13.48 -10.85 6.59
N ASP A 197 12.84 -9.79 7.06
CA ASP A 197 12.65 -9.52 8.49
C ASP A 197 11.93 -10.68 9.22
N MET A 198 10.86 -11.22 8.63
CA MET A 198 10.18 -12.41 9.18
C MET A 198 11.09 -13.66 9.21
N ILE A 199 11.96 -13.85 8.22
CA ILE A 199 12.89 -14.98 8.16
C ILE A 199 14.03 -14.81 9.17
N TYR A 200 14.54 -13.60 9.36
CA TYR A 200 15.65 -13.30 10.29
C TYR A 200 15.21 -13.22 11.76
N VAL A 201 13.92 -13.02 12.07
CA VAL A 201 13.36 -13.13 13.43
C VAL A 201 13.11 -14.60 13.84
N LEU A 202 13.00 -15.51 12.86
CA LEU A 202 12.77 -16.95 13.08
C LEU A 202 13.88 -17.70 13.89
N PRO A 203 15.18 -17.39 13.77
CA PRO A 203 16.22 -18.06 14.54
C PRO A 203 16.29 -17.61 16.00
N GLU A 204 15.86 -16.39 16.34
CA GLU A 204 16.00 -15.85 17.69
C GLU A 204 15.01 -16.49 18.67
N LYS A 205 13.79 -16.82 18.22
CA LYS A 205 12.77 -17.51 19.03
C LYS A 205 12.96 -19.02 19.16
N LEU A 206 13.89 -19.61 18.40
CA LEU A 206 14.22 -21.04 18.47
C LEU A 206 15.43 -21.33 19.38
N GLN A 207 16.16 -20.30 19.81
CA GLN A 207 17.29 -20.45 20.74
C GLN A 207 16.94 -20.18 22.22
N VAL A 208 15.73 -19.68 22.50
CA VAL A 208 15.20 -19.63 23.87
C VAL A 208 14.23 -20.81 24.03
N LYS A 209 14.78 -22.00 24.25
CA LYS A 209 14.04 -23.17 24.71
C LYS A 209 14.72 -23.74 25.94
#